data_AF-A0A935CXV3-F1
#
_entry.id   AF-A0A935CXV3-F1
#
_cell.length_a   1.000
_cell.length_b   1.000
_cell.length_c   1.000
_cell.angle_alpha   90.00
_cell.angle_beta   90.00
_cell.angle_gamma   90.00
#
_symmetry.space_group_name_H-M   'P 1'
#
loop_
_entity.id
_entity.type
_entity.pdbx_description
1 polymer ?
#
loop_
_entity_poly.entity_id
_entity_poly.type
_entity_poly.pdbx_seq_one_letter_code
_entity_poly.pdbx_strand_id
1 'polypeptide(L)'
;MKILFTFFTIFISFNIHCLAQTYQIGHKQQTFIDESRSNRNITTEIYYPADMSGDNVSIASGQFPVLVFGHGFLMTWSAYANIWNDIVPNGYIMVFPTTETSLFPSHTNFGKDIAFLVGAMKTEGTNASSTFFGGVATTSAAMGHSMGGGSAFLSVQYDPSITALATLAAANTNPSSIDAAKNIGIPSIVIAGANDCVAPPVQHQLPMYDALASTCKTYVTITGGSHCQFANANTNCSLGELTCSPPPDISPMSQQNITSSLLLSWLNYYLKNESDSGVEFQNLITTGGGIESQQNCLLLSTRKSEKISESGINIYPNPFSSETTVQANIPMKNATLTVHNNLGQQIMQLTNIYGNTVSLKRGGLSSGLYFIRLKEDNKILATKKIIVQD
;
A
#
# COMPACT_ATOMS: atom_id res chain seq x y z
N MET A 1 -71.42 5.51 12.16
CA MET A 1 -70.42 5.98 11.18
C MET A 1 -69.05 5.89 11.84
N LYS A 2 -68.26 4.85 11.55
CA LYS A 2 -66.95 4.61 12.19
C LYS A 2 -65.88 5.43 11.46
N ILE A 3 -65.17 6.29 12.18
CA ILE A 3 -64.07 7.11 11.67
C ILE A 3 -62.79 6.28 11.79
N LEU A 4 -62.14 6.02 10.66
CA LEU A 4 -60.88 5.28 10.57
C LEU A 4 -59.73 6.29 10.53
N PHE A 5 -58.85 6.29 11.55
CA PHE A 5 -57.60 7.04 11.52
C PHE A 5 -56.51 6.21 10.86
N THR A 6 -55.99 6.67 9.74
CA THR A 6 -54.85 6.05 9.05
C THR A 6 -53.58 6.79 9.46
N PHE A 7 -52.71 6.15 10.25
CA PHE A 7 -51.37 6.67 10.56
C PHE A 7 -50.43 6.38 9.39
N PHE A 8 -49.80 7.43 8.85
CA PHE A 8 -48.80 7.32 7.80
C PHE A 8 -47.40 7.40 8.44
N THR A 9 -46.72 6.26 8.57
CA THR A 9 -45.37 6.21 9.13
C THR A 9 -44.37 6.50 8.01
N ILE A 10 -43.73 7.67 8.05
CA ILE A 10 -42.68 8.06 7.10
C ILE A 10 -41.37 7.41 7.57
N PHE A 11 -40.89 6.41 6.83
CA PHE A 11 -39.53 5.87 7.00
C PHE A 11 -38.53 6.82 6.32
N ILE A 12 -37.82 7.61 7.12
CA ILE A 12 -36.67 8.40 6.66
C ILE A 12 -35.44 7.49 6.77
N SER A 13 -35.02 6.90 5.64
CA SER A 13 -33.75 6.19 5.55
C SER A 13 -32.60 7.23 5.52
N PHE A 14 -31.93 7.42 6.67
CA PHE A 14 -30.66 8.12 6.71
C PHE A 14 -29.60 7.24 6.03
N ASN A 15 -29.13 7.67 4.85
CA ASN A 15 -27.92 7.12 4.27
C ASN A 15 -26.73 7.63 5.09
N ILE A 16 -26.29 6.85 6.07
CA ILE A 16 -25.02 7.11 6.77
C ILE A 16 -23.91 6.81 5.77
N HIS A 17 -23.37 7.86 5.15
CA HIS A 17 -22.08 7.75 4.48
C HIS A 17 -21.02 7.66 5.59
N CYS A 18 -20.62 6.43 5.91
CA CYS A 18 -19.46 6.19 6.75
C CYS A 18 -18.24 6.62 5.93
N LEU A 19 -17.77 7.85 6.13
CA LEU A 19 -16.41 8.19 5.76
C LEU A 19 -15.52 7.28 6.61
N ALA A 20 -14.68 6.46 5.98
CA ALA A 20 -13.68 5.69 6.72
C ALA A 20 -12.80 6.69 7.48
N GLN A 21 -13.00 6.78 8.80
CA GLN A 21 -12.19 7.62 9.65
C GLN A 21 -10.83 6.94 9.78
N THR A 22 -9.76 7.64 9.40
CA THR A 22 -8.39 7.19 9.64
C THR A 22 -8.14 7.14 11.14
N TYR A 23 -7.55 6.04 11.62
CA TYR A 23 -7.24 5.90 13.04
C TYR A 23 -6.22 6.97 13.50
N GLN A 24 -6.34 7.41 14.74
CA GLN A 24 -5.27 8.14 15.41
C GLN A 24 -4.18 7.17 15.88
N ILE A 25 -3.03 7.68 16.31
CA ILE A 25 -1.87 6.85 16.65
C ILE A 25 -1.71 6.77 18.17
N GLY A 26 -2.01 5.59 18.72
CA GLY A 26 -1.60 5.24 20.07
C GLY A 26 -0.14 4.77 20.10
N HIS A 27 0.52 4.97 21.23
CA HIS A 27 1.90 4.56 21.45
C HIS A 27 2.05 3.83 22.78
N LYS A 28 2.94 2.84 22.85
CA LYS A 28 3.29 2.11 24.09
C LYS A 28 4.71 1.56 23.97
N GLN A 29 5.53 1.84 24.98
CA GLN A 29 6.78 1.14 25.18
C GLN A 29 6.54 -0.09 26.07
N GLN A 30 7.08 -1.24 25.69
CA GLN A 30 6.98 -2.47 26.47
C GLN A 30 8.25 -3.29 26.33
N THR A 31 8.71 -3.89 27.43
CA THR A 31 9.80 -4.87 27.40
C THR A 31 9.23 -6.27 27.44
N PHE A 32 9.50 -7.05 26.40
CA PHE A 32 9.18 -8.47 26.37
C PHE A 32 10.41 -9.28 26.77
N ILE A 33 10.20 -10.42 27.44
CA ILE A 33 11.27 -11.30 27.90
C ILE A 33 11.19 -12.60 27.10
N ASP A 34 12.21 -12.87 26.29
CA ASP A 34 12.37 -14.16 25.63
C ASP A 34 13.12 -15.12 26.54
N GLU A 35 12.35 -15.87 27.34
CA GLU A 35 12.86 -16.85 28.30
C GLU A 35 13.69 -17.95 27.62
N SER A 36 13.38 -18.29 26.36
CA SER A 36 14.09 -19.33 25.60
C SER A 36 15.51 -18.93 25.20
N ARG A 37 15.83 -17.64 25.26
CA ARG A 37 17.14 -17.07 24.90
C ARG A 37 17.83 -16.42 26.10
N SER A 38 17.87 -17.14 27.22
CA SER A 38 18.52 -16.70 28.47
C SER A 38 17.88 -15.43 29.05
N ASN A 39 16.54 -15.37 29.06
CA ASN A 39 15.76 -14.21 29.52
C ASN A 39 16.16 -12.93 28.80
N ARG A 40 16.30 -13.00 27.47
CA ARG A 40 16.67 -11.84 26.67
C ARG A 40 15.57 -10.78 26.75
N ASN A 41 15.92 -9.60 27.23
CA ASN A 41 15.04 -8.44 27.24
C ASN A 41 14.98 -7.79 25.87
N ILE A 42 13.77 -7.55 25.38
CA ILE A 42 13.50 -6.91 24.10
C ILE A 42 12.58 -5.72 24.39
N THR A 43 13.20 -4.59 24.72
CA THR A 43 12.48 -3.31 24.77
C THR A 43 11.96 -2.98 23.37
N THR A 44 10.70 -2.60 23.31
CA THR A 44 9.92 -2.51 22.07
C THR A 44 9.04 -1.27 22.10
N GLU A 45 9.05 -0.54 20.99
CA GLU A 45 8.19 0.63 20.77
C GLU A 45 7.04 0.21 19.85
N ILE A 46 5.80 0.41 20.31
CA ILE A 46 4.60 -0.10 19.65
C ILE A 46 3.71 1.09 19.31
N TYR A 47 3.42 1.25 18.03
CA TYR A 47 2.47 2.23 17.52
C TYR A 47 1.25 1.50 16.96
N TYR A 48 0.05 1.92 17.34
CA TYR A 48 -1.16 1.15 17.05
C TYR A 48 -2.38 2.04 16.79
N PRO A 49 -3.40 1.53 16.10
CA PRO A 49 -4.62 2.27 15.83
C PRO A 49 -5.34 2.60 17.13
N ALA A 50 -5.66 3.87 17.35
CA ALA A 50 -6.37 4.38 18.51
C ALA A 50 -7.44 5.40 18.11
N ASP A 51 -8.43 5.63 18.97
CA ASP A 51 -9.45 6.68 18.75
C ASP A 51 -8.91 8.07 19.10
N MET A 52 -7.85 8.15 19.91
CA MET A 52 -7.14 9.37 20.29
C MET A 52 -5.64 9.12 20.27
N SER A 53 -4.86 10.10 19.81
CA SER A 53 -3.40 10.00 19.84
C SER A 53 -2.87 10.12 21.28
N GLY A 54 -1.86 9.32 21.63
CA GLY A 54 -1.18 9.44 22.93
C GLY A 54 -0.49 8.17 23.41
N ASP A 55 0.25 8.32 24.52
CA ASP A 55 0.92 7.21 25.19
C ASP A 55 -0.08 6.42 26.06
N ASN A 56 0.00 5.09 25.98
CA ASN A 56 -0.80 4.13 26.78
C ASN A 56 -2.32 4.33 26.68
N VAL A 57 -2.80 4.94 25.59
CA VAL A 57 -4.22 5.01 25.26
C VAL A 57 -4.75 3.62 24.91
N SER A 58 -6.07 3.43 24.95
CA SER A 58 -6.66 2.17 24.51
C SER A 58 -6.51 1.99 23.00
N ILE A 59 -6.27 0.76 22.55
CA ILE A 59 -6.37 0.42 21.14
C ILE A 59 -7.81 0.66 20.64
N ALA A 60 -7.96 1.10 19.40
CA ALA A 60 -9.26 1.25 18.77
C ALA A 60 -9.98 -0.11 18.61
N SER A 61 -11.30 -0.07 18.43
CA SER A 61 -12.07 -1.28 18.16
C SER A 61 -11.69 -1.87 16.79
N GLY A 62 -11.42 -3.18 16.75
CA GLY A 62 -11.04 -3.90 15.54
C GLY A 62 -9.96 -4.94 15.83
N GLN A 63 -9.56 -5.69 14.79
CA GLN A 63 -8.37 -6.53 14.82
C GLN A 63 -7.40 -6.04 13.75
N PHE A 64 -6.15 -5.83 14.13
CA PHE A 64 -5.16 -5.19 13.27
C PHE A 64 -3.96 -6.11 13.06
N PRO A 65 -3.48 -6.28 11.81
CA PRO A 65 -2.28 -7.07 11.55
C PRO A 65 -1.04 -6.44 12.22
N VAL A 66 -0.15 -7.30 12.70
CA VAL A 66 1.09 -6.90 13.37
C VAL A 66 2.24 -6.86 12.37
N LEU A 67 2.96 -5.73 12.33
CA LEU A 67 4.11 -5.51 11.49
C LEU A 67 5.32 -5.27 12.38
N VAL A 68 6.26 -6.21 12.43
CA VAL A 68 7.50 -6.05 13.22
C VAL A 68 8.62 -5.55 12.33
N PHE A 69 9.15 -4.37 12.63
CA PHE A 69 10.04 -3.63 11.75
C PHE A 69 11.46 -3.48 12.34
N GLY A 70 12.44 -4.10 11.70
CA GLY A 70 13.86 -3.96 12.04
C GLY A 70 14.49 -2.68 11.49
N HIS A 71 15.22 -1.94 12.33
CA HIS A 71 15.96 -0.75 11.93
C HIS A 71 17.28 -1.06 11.19
N GLY A 72 17.79 -0.08 10.44
CA GLY A 72 19.12 -0.10 9.83
C GLY A 72 20.27 0.04 10.82
N PHE A 73 21.48 -0.29 10.37
CA PHE A 73 22.69 -0.24 11.20
C PHE A 73 22.97 1.18 11.70
N LEU A 74 23.28 1.33 13.00
CA LEU A 74 23.48 2.62 13.69
C LEU A 74 22.30 3.60 13.61
N MET A 75 21.13 3.11 13.22
CA MET A 75 19.87 3.83 13.31
C MET A 75 19.08 3.34 14.53
N THR A 76 18.05 4.11 14.87
CA THR A 76 17.07 3.76 15.91
C THR A 76 15.68 3.72 15.31
N TRP A 77 14.72 3.10 16.01
CA TRP A 77 13.31 3.04 15.58
C TRP A 77 12.76 4.43 15.23
N SER A 78 13.14 5.46 15.99
CA SER A 78 12.62 6.82 15.84
C SER A 78 12.89 7.45 14.46
N ALA A 79 13.88 6.94 13.71
CA ALA A 79 14.15 7.37 12.33
C ALA A 79 13.02 7.00 11.36
N TYR A 80 12.15 6.04 11.71
CA TYR A 80 11.11 5.50 10.83
C TYR A 80 9.73 6.15 11.06
N ALA A 81 9.70 7.40 11.55
CA ALA A 81 8.42 8.08 11.84
C ALA A 81 7.51 8.22 10.63
N ASN A 82 8.11 8.40 9.46
CA ASN A 82 7.41 8.35 8.19
C ASN A 82 6.65 7.03 8.00
N ILE A 83 7.21 5.89 8.42
CA ILE A 83 6.58 4.57 8.24
C ILE A 83 5.38 4.42 9.15
N TRP A 84 5.52 4.60 10.47
CA TRP A 84 4.35 4.37 11.35
C TRP A 84 3.28 5.46 11.18
N ASN A 85 3.65 6.70 10.84
CA ASN A 85 2.67 7.75 10.57
C ASN A 85 1.81 7.46 9.33
N ASP A 86 2.35 6.73 8.36
CA ASP A 86 1.60 6.33 7.17
C ASP A 86 0.83 5.02 7.39
N ILE A 87 1.44 4.06 8.08
CA ILE A 87 0.91 2.70 8.18
C ILE A 87 -0.13 2.55 9.29
N VAL A 88 0.08 3.15 10.47
CA VAL A 88 -0.81 2.95 11.63
C VAL A 88 -2.22 3.51 11.40
N PRO A 89 -2.40 4.72 10.84
CA PRO A 89 -3.74 5.25 10.56
C PRO A 89 -4.57 4.39 9.60
N ASN A 90 -3.90 3.54 8.81
CA ASN A 90 -4.53 2.57 7.92
C ASN A 90 -4.95 1.28 8.64
N GLY A 91 -4.76 1.14 9.95
CA GLY A 91 -5.22 -0.02 10.72
C GLY A 91 -4.20 -1.15 10.79
N TYR A 92 -2.99 -0.82 11.22
CA TYR A 92 -1.89 -1.77 11.46
C TYR A 92 -1.21 -1.47 12.79
N ILE A 93 -0.72 -2.50 13.47
CA ILE A 93 0.14 -2.36 14.65
C ILE A 93 1.59 -2.44 14.19
N MET A 94 2.34 -1.36 14.37
CA MET A 94 3.77 -1.28 14.07
C MET A 94 4.58 -1.52 15.34
N VAL A 95 5.52 -2.47 15.28
CA VAL A 95 6.30 -2.94 16.43
C VAL A 95 7.78 -2.83 16.12
N PHE A 96 8.53 -2.09 16.93
CA PHE A 96 9.94 -1.83 16.71
C PHE A 96 10.79 -2.34 17.87
N PRO A 97 11.55 -3.45 17.70
CA PRO A 97 12.58 -3.81 18.67
C PRO A 97 13.65 -2.71 18.75
N THR A 98 14.10 -2.40 19.95
CA THR A 98 15.21 -1.44 20.20
C THR A 98 16.55 -2.14 20.49
N THR A 99 16.63 -3.44 20.20
CA THR A 99 17.82 -4.27 20.38
C THR A 99 18.79 -4.12 19.20
N GLU A 100 20.02 -4.62 19.33
CA GLU A 100 20.99 -4.68 18.22
C GLU A 100 21.35 -3.31 17.61
N THR A 101 21.36 -2.27 18.44
CA THR A 101 21.76 -0.88 18.10
C THR A 101 23.26 -0.60 18.29
N SER A 102 24.05 -1.61 18.69
CA SER A 102 25.48 -1.46 18.96
C SER A 102 26.32 -1.37 17.67
N LEU A 103 27.63 -1.10 17.81
CA LEU A 103 28.58 -1.12 16.69
C LEU A 103 28.83 -2.53 16.12
N PHE A 104 28.48 -3.58 16.87
CA PHE A 104 28.67 -4.98 16.49
C PHE A 104 27.37 -5.77 16.72
N PRO A 105 26.30 -5.47 15.96
CA PRO A 105 25.02 -6.14 16.13
C PRO A 105 25.10 -7.59 15.67
N SER A 106 24.25 -8.42 16.28
CA SER A 106 24.01 -9.79 15.85
C SER A 106 22.75 -9.83 15.00
N HIS A 107 22.91 -9.96 13.67
CA HIS A 107 21.79 -10.11 12.74
C HIS A 107 20.91 -11.31 13.09
N THR A 108 21.52 -12.41 13.55
CA THR A 108 20.78 -13.60 14.00
C THR A 108 19.88 -13.27 15.20
N ASN A 109 20.41 -12.57 16.21
CA ASN A 109 19.60 -12.19 17.36
C ASN A 109 18.52 -11.19 16.97
N PHE A 110 18.82 -10.27 16.04
CA PHE A 110 17.83 -9.31 15.56
C PHE A 110 16.69 -10.01 14.81
N GLY A 111 17.00 -10.95 13.92
CA GLY A 111 15.98 -11.76 13.25
C GLY A 111 15.15 -12.59 14.23
N LYS A 112 15.77 -13.14 15.28
CA LYS A 112 15.04 -13.84 16.36
C LYS A 112 14.16 -12.90 17.18
N ASP A 113 14.60 -11.66 17.43
CA ASP A 113 13.79 -10.66 18.12
C ASP A 113 12.56 -10.26 17.28
N ILE A 114 12.75 -10.05 15.97
CA ILE A 114 11.65 -9.77 15.04
C ILE A 114 10.61 -10.89 15.07
N ALA A 115 11.06 -12.14 14.96
CA ALA A 115 10.18 -13.30 15.02
C ALA A 115 9.48 -13.45 16.38
N PHE A 116 10.23 -13.33 17.47
CA PHE A 116 9.68 -13.44 18.81
C PHE A 116 8.59 -12.40 19.07
N LEU A 117 8.78 -11.15 18.62
CA LEU A 117 7.80 -10.09 18.82
C LEU A 117 6.49 -10.31 18.04
N VAL A 118 6.51 -11.04 16.92
CA VAL A 118 5.27 -11.46 16.25
C VAL A 118 4.45 -12.37 17.17
N GLY A 119 5.07 -13.42 17.72
CA GLY A 119 4.42 -14.32 18.67
C GLY A 119 4.00 -13.64 19.99
N ALA A 120 4.84 -12.74 20.50
CA ALA A 120 4.56 -11.99 21.72
C ALA A 120 3.32 -11.09 21.56
N MET A 121 3.20 -10.37 20.44
CA MET A 121 2.02 -9.55 20.19
C MET A 121 0.75 -10.38 19.98
N LYS A 122 0.84 -11.56 19.35
CA LYS A 122 -0.31 -12.48 19.27
C LYS A 122 -0.75 -12.94 20.65
N THR A 123 0.19 -13.19 21.55
CA THR A 123 -0.10 -13.52 22.97
C THR A 123 -0.79 -12.36 23.67
N GLU A 124 -0.29 -11.13 23.52
CA GLU A 124 -0.95 -9.91 24.03
C GLU A 124 -2.38 -9.75 23.50
N GLY A 125 -2.63 -10.12 22.24
CA GLY A 125 -3.96 -10.18 21.65
C GLY A 125 -4.98 -11.06 22.39
N THR A 126 -4.49 -12.06 23.14
CA THR A 126 -5.34 -13.01 23.90
C THR A 126 -5.30 -12.79 25.41
N ASN A 127 -4.42 -11.92 25.90
CA ASN A 127 -4.25 -11.63 27.31
C ASN A 127 -5.26 -10.57 27.78
N ALA A 128 -6.23 -10.95 28.60
CA ALA A 128 -7.29 -10.07 29.09
C ALA A 128 -6.80 -8.84 29.88
N SER A 129 -5.56 -8.85 30.37
CA SER A 129 -4.94 -7.70 31.04
C SER A 129 -4.15 -6.79 30.09
N SER A 130 -3.98 -7.17 28.82
CA SER A 130 -3.26 -6.38 27.84
C SER A 130 -4.13 -5.27 27.23
N THR A 131 -3.51 -4.12 26.95
CA THR A 131 -4.10 -3.06 26.10
C THR A 131 -4.49 -3.59 24.71
N PHE A 132 -3.84 -4.66 24.25
CA PHE A 132 -4.06 -5.24 22.93
C PHE A 132 -5.08 -6.38 22.92
N PHE A 133 -5.72 -6.69 24.06
CA PHE A 133 -6.70 -7.77 24.16
C PHE A 133 -7.81 -7.65 23.11
N GLY A 134 -7.98 -8.68 22.29
CA GLY A 134 -8.95 -8.72 21.18
C GLY A 134 -8.59 -7.84 19.98
N GLY A 135 -7.50 -7.06 20.05
CA GLY A 135 -7.09 -6.06 19.06
C GLY A 135 -6.10 -6.55 18.00
N VAL A 136 -5.53 -7.75 18.17
CA VAL A 136 -4.48 -8.30 17.30
C VAL A 136 -5.07 -9.30 16.32
N ALA A 137 -4.85 -9.08 15.03
CA ALA A 137 -5.27 -10.01 13.99
C ALA A 137 -4.35 -11.24 13.92
N THR A 138 -4.80 -12.29 13.22
CA THR A 138 -4.03 -13.52 13.03
C THR A 138 -2.84 -13.34 12.07
N THR A 139 -2.94 -12.38 11.16
CA THR A 139 -1.95 -12.06 10.13
C THR A 139 -0.86 -11.12 10.65
N SER A 140 0.35 -11.28 10.14
CA SER A 140 1.51 -10.46 10.50
C SER A 140 2.55 -10.39 9.39
N ALA A 141 3.45 -9.40 9.46
CA ALA A 141 4.60 -9.33 8.58
C ALA A 141 5.90 -9.07 9.34
N ALA A 142 6.97 -9.70 8.86
CA ALA A 142 8.33 -9.30 9.18
C ALA A 142 8.76 -8.22 8.19
N MET A 143 9.29 -7.12 8.71
CA MET A 143 9.70 -5.97 7.92
C MET A 143 11.03 -5.41 8.39
N GLY A 144 11.64 -4.57 7.57
CA GLY A 144 12.77 -3.78 8.02
C GLY A 144 13.49 -3.04 6.91
N HIS A 145 14.39 -2.16 7.33
CA HIS A 145 15.26 -1.37 6.47
C HIS A 145 16.72 -1.80 6.62
N SER A 146 17.47 -1.86 5.51
CA SER A 146 18.92 -2.13 5.53
C SER A 146 19.26 -3.40 6.31
N MET A 147 20.13 -3.33 7.32
CA MET A 147 20.42 -4.42 8.28
C MET A 147 19.15 -5.11 8.83
N GLY A 148 18.14 -4.33 9.20
CA GLY A 148 16.87 -4.83 9.70
C GLY A 148 16.04 -5.53 8.63
N GLY A 149 16.15 -5.10 7.37
CA GLY A 149 15.55 -5.78 6.22
C GLY A 149 16.14 -7.17 6.01
N GLY A 150 17.48 -7.30 6.01
CA GLY A 150 18.12 -8.61 5.95
C GLY A 150 17.82 -9.49 7.18
N SER A 151 17.72 -8.88 8.37
CA SER A 151 17.32 -9.59 9.58
C SER A 151 15.86 -10.06 9.54
N ALA A 152 14.97 -9.33 8.83
CA ALA A 152 13.60 -9.77 8.57
C ALA A 152 13.57 -11.04 7.71
N PHE A 153 14.45 -11.18 6.71
CA PHE A 153 14.62 -12.45 5.98
C PHE A 153 15.01 -13.59 6.93
N LEU A 154 15.96 -13.35 7.84
CA LEU A 154 16.38 -14.36 8.81
C LEU A 154 15.24 -14.76 9.77
N SER A 155 14.35 -13.83 10.11
CA SER A 155 13.28 -14.02 11.10
C SER A 155 12.26 -15.09 10.72
N VAL A 156 11.96 -15.24 9.42
CA VAL A 156 10.85 -16.09 8.95
C VAL A 156 11.00 -17.55 9.38
N GLN A 157 12.24 -18.05 9.48
CA GLN A 157 12.49 -19.43 9.88
C GLN A 157 12.22 -19.69 11.38
N TYR A 158 12.13 -18.64 12.20
CA TYR A 158 12.02 -18.74 13.65
C TYR A 158 10.57 -18.64 14.16
N ASP A 159 9.65 -18.08 13.38
CA ASP A 159 8.23 -18.06 13.70
C ASP A 159 7.36 -18.34 12.46
N PRO A 160 6.73 -19.53 12.36
CA PRO A 160 5.86 -19.88 11.23
C PRO A 160 4.56 -19.07 11.19
N SER A 161 4.28 -18.28 12.23
CA SER A 161 3.11 -17.41 12.30
C SER A 161 3.28 -16.12 11.51
N ILE A 162 4.50 -15.81 11.02
CA ILE A 162 4.76 -14.71 10.08
C ILE A 162 4.08 -15.02 8.74
N THR A 163 3.12 -14.17 8.34
CA THR A 163 2.32 -14.43 7.12
C THR A 163 2.86 -13.75 5.87
N ALA A 164 3.70 -12.73 6.00
CA ALA A 164 4.26 -11.98 4.87
C ALA A 164 5.65 -11.39 5.20
N LEU A 165 6.43 -11.07 4.18
CA LEU A 165 7.74 -10.42 4.29
C LEU A 165 7.78 -9.14 3.43
N ALA A 166 8.15 -8.00 4.01
CA ALA A 166 8.29 -6.75 3.26
C ALA A 166 9.54 -5.96 3.68
N THR A 167 10.49 -5.74 2.77
CA THR A 167 11.78 -5.14 3.12
C THR A 167 12.12 -3.91 2.28
N LEU A 168 12.79 -2.94 2.90
CA LEU A 168 13.23 -1.69 2.29
C LEU A 168 14.75 -1.65 2.24
N ALA A 169 15.36 -1.55 1.07
CA ALA A 169 16.82 -1.49 0.89
C ALA A 169 17.58 -2.55 1.71
N ALA A 170 17.06 -3.78 1.79
CA ALA A 170 17.60 -4.83 2.67
C ALA A 170 19.09 -5.10 2.42
N ALA A 171 19.94 -4.98 3.45
CA ALA A 171 21.34 -5.32 3.36
C ALA A 171 21.53 -6.82 3.64
N ASN A 172 22.45 -7.46 2.92
CA ASN A 172 22.73 -8.88 3.12
C ASN A 172 23.43 -9.08 4.46
N THR A 173 22.92 -9.99 5.26
CA THR A 173 23.41 -10.21 6.61
C THR A 173 24.47 -11.30 6.69
N ASN A 174 25.04 -11.44 7.88
CA ASN A 174 25.74 -12.64 8.32
C ASN A 174 25.01 -13.21 9.55
N PRO A 175 24.39 -14.40 9.48
CA PRO A 175 24.33 -15.32 8.33
C PRO A 175 23.58 -14.73 7.13
N SER A 176 23.82 -15.29 5.94
CA SER A 176 23.33 -14.79 4.65
C SER A 176 21.80 -14.77 4.57
N SER A 177 21.23 -13.57 4.41
CA SER A 177 19.80 -13.41 4.13
C SER A 177 19.40 -13.91 2.73
N ILE A 178 20.35 -13.91 1.77
CA ILE A 178 20.15 -14.51 0.44
C ILE A 178 19.95 -16.03 0.57
N ASP A 179 20.72 -16.69 1.44
CA ASP A 179 20.54 -18.12 1.70
C ASP A 179 19.27 -18.41 2.48
N ALA A 180 18.91 -17.56 3.44
CA ALA A 180 17.64 -17.68 4.16
C ALA A 180 16.44 -17.56 3.21
N ALA A 181 16.49 -16.66 2.22
CA ALA A 181 15.43 -16.45 1.24
C ALA A 181 15.00 -17.74 0.51
N LYS A 182 15.92 -18.69 0.29
CA LYS A 182 15.66 -20.00 -0.34
C LYS A 182 14.60 -20.84 0.38
N ASN A 183 14.32 -20.55 1.65
CA ASN A 183 13.35 -21.29 2.45
C ASN A 183 12.08 -20.47 2.75
N ILE A 184 11.95 -19.26 2.18
CA ILE A 184 10.81 -18.36 2.44
C ILE A 184 9.75 -18.56 1.36
N GLY A 185 8.69 -19.29 1.71
CA GLY A 185 7.55 -19.58 0.84
C GLY A 185 6.36 -18.62 0.97
N ILE A 186 6.36 -17.73 1.97
CA ILE A 186 5.29 -16.74 2.21
C ILE A 186 5.34 -15.60 1.18
N PRO A 187 4.24 -14.86 0.96
CA PRO A 187 4.24 -13.67 0.09
C PRO A 187 5.30 -12.66 0.51
N SER A 188 6.06 -12.17 -0.48
CA SER A 188 7.20 -11.29 -0.23
C SER A 188 7.26 -10.09 -1.18
N ILE A 189 7.57 -8.91 -0.64
CA ILE A 189 7.94 -7.73 -1.41
C ILE A 189 9.32 -7.21 -1.00
N VAL A 190 10.18 -6.98 -1.99
CA VAL A 190 11.54 -6.46 -1.80
C VAL A 190 11.65 -5.13 -2.54
N ILE A 191 11.76 -4.03 -1.81
CA ILE A 191 11.82 -2.67 -2.36
C ILE A 191 13.25 -2.15 -2.26
N ALA A 192 13.80 -1.64 -3.35
CA ALA A 192 15.13 -1.08 -3.44
C ALA A 192 15.12 0.35 -3.99
N GLY A 193 16.14 1.14 -3.66
CA GLY A 193 16.44 2.39 -4.36
C GLY A 193 17.39 2.12 -5.52
N ALA A 194 17.11 2.66 -6.71
CA ALA A 194 17.97 2.45 -7.89
C ALA A 194 19.40 2.98 -7.68
N ASN A 195 19.53 4.06 -6.91
CA ASN A 195 20.79 4.76 -6.62
C ASN A 195 21.30 4.39 -5.22
N ASP A 196 20.81 3.31 -4.63
CA ASP A 196 21.36 2.76 -3.39
C ASP A 196 22.78 2.23 -3.64
N CYS A 197 23.77 2.91 -3.06
CA CYS A 197 25.17 2.49 -3.11
C CYS A 197 25.66 1.84 -1.79
N VAL A 198 24.86 1.93 -0.72
CA VAL A 198 25.22 1.41 0.61
C VAL A 198 24.94 -0.09 0.68
N ALA A 199 23.78 -0.50 0.15
CA ALA A 199 23.42 -1.88 -0.09
C ALA A 199 22.98 -2.03 -1.56
N PRO A 200 23.93 -2.01 -2.52
CA PRO A 200 23.61 -2.02 -3.95
C PRO A 200 22.64 -3.15 -4.36
N PRO A 201 21.58 -2.85 -5.14
CA PRO A 201 20.57 -3.81 -5.56
C PRO A 201 21.10 -5.13 -6.11
N VAL A 202 22.09 -5.05 -6.99
CA VAL A 202 22.71 -6.20 -7.65
C VAL A 202 23.48 -7.12 -6.69
N GLN A 203 23.87 -6.64 -5.52
CA GLN A 203 24.61 -7.41 -4.50
C GLN A 203 23.71 -7.87 -3.34
N HIS A 204 22.56 -7.23 -3.16
CA HIS A 204 21.73 -7.41 -1.97
C HIS A 204 20.29 -7.79 -2.31
N GLN A 205 19.46 -6.81 -2.67
CA GLN A 205 18.02 -7.04 -2.76
C GLN A 205 17.63 -7.94 -3.95
N LEU A 206 18.32 -7.81 -5.08
CA LEU A 206 18.03 -8.61 -6.28
C LEU A 206 18.39 -10.10 -6.07
N PRO A 207 19.59 -10.47 -5.56
CA PRO A 207 19.87 -11.86 -5.18
C PRO A 207 18.92 -12.43 -4.10
N MET A 208 18.49 -11.60 -3.13
CA MET A 208 17.48 -12.03 -2.15
C MET A 208 16.15 -12.34 -2.83
N TYR A 209 15.68 -11.47 -3.72
CA TYR A 209 14.46 -11.69 -4.50
C TYR A 209 14.56 -12.95 -5.36
N ASP A 210 15.64 -13.13 -6.11
CA ASP A 210 15.83 -14.28 -6.98
C ASP A 210 15.80 -15.60 -6.19
N ALA A 211 16.44 -15.61 -5.02
CA ALA A 211 16.50 -16.77 -4.13
C ALA A 211 15.17 -17.12 -3.45
N LEU A 212 14.23 -16.17 -3.29
CA LEU A 212 12.95 -16.43 -2.63
C LEU A 212 12.20 -17.63 -3.24
N ALA A 213 11.82 -18.58 -2.38
CA ALA A 213 10.99 -19.74 -2.74
C ALA A 213 9.48 -19.41 -2.83
N SER A 214 9.11 -18.16 -2.60
CA SER A 214 7.72 -17.71 -2.62
C SER A 214 7.06 -17.88 -3.98
N THR A 215 5.85 -18.42 -3.96
CA THR A 215 4.99 -18.54 -5.16
C THR A 215 4.43 -17.19 -5.61
N CYS A 216 4.50 -16.16 -4.75
CA CYS A 216 4.20 -14.79 -5.13
C CYS A 216 5.17 -13.82 -4.46
N LYS A 217 6.15 -13.39 -5.24
CA LYS A 217 7.17 -12.43 -4.87
C LYS A 217 7.19 -11.25 -5.82
N THR A 218 7.42 -10.07 -5.27
CA THR A 218 7.59 -8.83 -6.03
C THR A 218 8.91 -8.17 -5.66
N TYR A 219 9.67 -7.78 -6.66
CA TYR A 219 10.81 -6.87 -6.52
C TYR A 219 10.44 -5.55 -7.17
N VAL A 220 10.74 -4.46 -6.48
CA VAL A 220 10.47 -3.09 -6.94
C VAL A 220 11.74 -2.27 -6.74
N THR A 221 12.15 -1.58 -7.78
CA THR A 221 13.20 -0.57 -7.72
C THR A 221 12.58 0.80 -7.94
N ILE A 222 12.81 1.73 -7.02
CA ILE A 222 12.40 3.13 -7.14
C ILE A 222 13.50 3.88 -7.90
N THR A 223 13.19 4.35 -9.12
CA THR A 223 14.12 5.09 -9.97
C THR A 223 14.61 6.36 -9.26
N GLY A 224 15.93 6.57 -9.25
CA GLY A 224 16.57 7.71 -8.58
C GLY A 224 16.60 7.62 -7.05
N GLY A 225 15.95 6.62 -6.43
CA GLY A 225 15.87 6.49 -4.98
C GLY A 225 17.18 6.02 -4.34
N SER A 226 17.49 6.50 -3.13
CA SER A 226 18.69 6.12 -2.38
C SER A 226 18.41 5.10 -1.26
N HIS A 227 19.46 4.74 -0.53
CA HIS A 227 19.38 3.86 0.64
C HIS A 227 18.62 4.52 1.80
N CYS A 228 19.01 5.72 2.20
CA CYS A 228 18.54 6.33 3.45
C CYS A 228 17.21 7.05 3.31
N GLN A 229 16.76 7.37 2.09
CA GLN A 229 15.50 8.06 1.85
C GLN A 229 14.25 7.22 2.20
N PHE A 230 14.39 5.93 2.51
CA PHE A 230 13.32 5.11 3.10
C PHE A 230 12.95 5.50 4.54
N ALA A 231 13.83 6.22 5.24
CA ALA A 231 13.62 6.74 6.58
C ALA A 231 13.61 8.28 6.59
N ASN A 232 13.24 8.89 7.71
CA ASN A 232 13.49 10.31 7.93
C ASN A 232 15.00 10.60 7.94
N ALA A 233 15.33 11.87 7.68
CA ALA A 233 16.71 12.34 7.67
C ALA A 233 17.46 11.88 8.93
N ASN A 234 18.56 11.16 8.72
CA ASN A 234 19.33 10.54 9.79
C ASN A 234 20.82 10.69 9.47
N THR A 235 21.55 11.38 10.33
CA THR A 235 22.97 11.68 10.13
C THR A 235 23.82 10.44 9.92
N ASN A 236 23.61 9.38 10.70
CA ASN A 236 24.42 8.16 10.60
C ASN A 236 24.21 7.46 9.25
N CYS A 237 22.96 7.41 8.79
CA CYS A 237 22.65 6.84 7.48
C CYS A 237 23.23 7.71 6.36
N SER A 238 22.99 9.03 6.39
CA SER A 238 23.49 9.96 5.37
C SER A 238 25.01 10.00 5.28
N LEU A 239 25.74 9.76 6.37
CA LEU A 239 27.20 9.60 6.34
C LEU A 239 27.63 8.39 5.51
N GLY A 240 26.87 7.29 5.55
CA GLY A 240 27.09 6.12 4.70
C GLY A 240 26.87 6.40 3.21
N GLU A 241 26.04 7.39 2.88
CA GLU A 241 25.77 7.80 1.50
C GLU A 241 26.68 8.91 0.96
N LEU A 242 27.59 9.47 1.78
CA LEU A 242 28.35 10.67 1.45
C LEU A 242 29.16 10.54 0.15
N THR A 243 29.62 9.33 -0.15
CA THR A 243 30.42 9.01 -1.34
C THR A 243 29.62 8.27 -2.41
N CYS A 244 28.28 8.22 -2.29
CA CYS A 244 27.45 7.50 -3.25
C CYS A 244 27.47 8.12 -4.64
N SER A 245 27.55 7.25 -5.64
CA SER A 245 27.42 7.59 -7.05
C SER A 245 26.65 6.47 -7.77
N PRO A 246 25.59 6.79 -8.53
CA PRO A 246 24.98 8.12 -8.64
C PRO A 246 24.35 8.58 -7.30
N PRO A 247 24.28 9.90 -7.03
CA PRO A 247 23.51 10.40 -5.89
C PRO A 247 22.00 10.18 -6.12
N PRO A 248 21.16 10.28 -5.09
CA PRO A 248 19.71 10.31 -5.29
C PRO A 248 19.28 11.38 -6.30
N ASP A 249 18.37 10.99 -7.20
CA ASP A 249 17.76 11.85 -8.23
C ASP A 249 16.24 12.05 -7.98
N ILE A 250 15.78 11.67 -6.78
CA ILE A 250 14.41 11.85 -6.31
C ILE A 250 14.41 12.48 -4.92
N SER A 251 13.36 13.23 -4.58
CA SER A 251 13.24 13.80 -3.24
C SER A 251 12.91 12.72 -2.20
N PRO A 252 13.35 12.87 -0.92
CA PRO A 252 13.01 11.92 0.14
C PRO A 252 11.50 11.70 0.26
N MET A 253 10.72 12.78 0.22
CA MET A 253 9.26 12.71 0.29
C MET A 253 8.64 11.89 -0.85
N SER A 254 9.17 12.00 -2.07
CA SER A 254 8.63 11.24 -3.21
C SER A 254 8.95 9.75 -3.08
N GLN A 255 10.17 9.39 -2.67
CA GLN A 255 10.53 8.00 -2.39
C GLN A 255 9.69 7.41 -1.25
N GLN A 256 9.47 8.18 -0.17
CA GLN A 256 8.63 7.76 0.96
C GLN A 256 7.17 7.57 0.54
N ASN A 257 6.59 8.48 -0.26
CA ASN A 257 5.22 8.36 -0.76
C ASN A 257 5.04 7.14 -1.68
N ILE A 258 6.01 6.88 -2.57
CA ILE A 258 6.02 5.68 -3.41
C ILE A 258 6.08 4.43 -2.54
N THR A 259 6.99 4.41 -1.57
CA THR A 259 7.17 3.28 -0.63
C THR A 259 5.88 3.01 0.14
N SER A 260 5.26 4.05 0.70
CA SER A 260 4.02 3.98 1.46
C SER A 260 2.87 3.44 0.61
N SER A 261 2.70 3.93 -0.61
CA SER A 261 1.67 3.47 -1.55
C SER A 261 1.84 1.99 -1.91
N LEU A 262 3.09 1.55 -2.18
CA LEU A 262 3.41 0.15 -2.45
C LEU A 262 3.14 -0.73 -1.25
N LEU A 263 3.61 -0.34 -0.06
CA LEU A 263 3.43 -1.11 1.16
C LEU A 263 1.95 -1.22 1.53
N LEU A 264 1.21 -0.12 1.59
CA LEU A 264 -0.20 -0.13 2.00
C LEU A 264 -1.06 -1.00 1.08
N SER A 265 -0.95 -0.82 -0.23
CA SER A 265 -1.74 -1.60 -1.19
C SER A 265 -1.39 -3.10 -1.14
N TRP A 266 -0.10 -3.44 -1.02
CA TRP A 266 0.35 -4.83 -0.89
C TRP A 266 -0.05 -5.48 0.44
N LEU A 267 0.14 -4.78 1.56
CA LEU A 267 -0.19 -5.26 2.89
C LEU A 267 -1.71 -5.44 3.04
N ASN A 268 -2.52 -4.51 2.52
CA ASN A 268 -3.98 -4.62 2.58
C ASN A 268 -4.47 -5.87 1.84
N TYR A 269 -3.89 -6.17 0.67
CA TYR A 269 -4.21 -7.39 -0.05
C TYR A 269 -3.89 -8.65 0.78
N TYR A 270 -2.66 -8.76 1.31
CA TYR A 270 -2.19 -9.99 1.96
C TYR A 270 -2.65 -10.18 3.40
N LEU A 271 -2.76 -9.09 4.17
CA LEU A 271 -3.00 -9.14 5.60
C LEU A 271 -4.43 -8.77 6.00
N LYS A 272 -5.16 -8.07 5.14
CA LYS A 272 -6.56 -7.69 5.38
C LYS A 272 -7.54 -8.31 4.40
N ASN A 273 -7.03 -9.08 3.43
CA ASN A 273 -7.84 -9.69 2.37
C ASN A 273 -8.65 -8.63 1.56
N GLU A 274 -8.09 -7.43 1.41
CA GLU A 274 -8.67 -6.34 0.62
C GLU A 274 -8.26 -6.50 -0.85
N SER A 275 -9.04 -7.28 -1.59
CA SER A 275 -8.66 -7.70 -2.95
C SER A 275 -8.48 -6.54 -3.95
N ASP A 276 -9.19 -5.43 -3.74
CA ASP A 276 -9.08 -4.25 -4.60
C ASP A 276 -7.74 -3.53 -4.42
N SER A 277 -7.14 -3.57 -3.23
CA SER A 277 -5.77 -3.09 -3.00
C SER A 277 -4.74 -3.89 -3.79
N GLY A 278 -5.03 -5.15 -4.11
CA GLY A 278 -4.22 -5.93 -5.04
C GLY A 278 -4.20 -5.31 -6.45
N VAL A 279 -5.35 -4.84 -6.94
CA VAL A 279 -5.45 -4.16 -8.24
C VAL A 279 -4.72 -2.82 -8.22
N GLU A 280 -4.85 -2.06 -7.12
CA GLU A 280 -4.11 -0.82 -6.93
C GLU A 280 -2.60 -1.06 -6.96
N PHE A 281 -2.12 -2.09 -6.24
CA PHE A 281 -0.73 -2.50 -6.25
C PHE A 281 -0.26 -2.87 -7.68
N GLN A 282 -1.05 -3.66 -8.41
CA GLN A 282 -0.70 -4.01 -9.79
C GLN A 282 -0.61 -2.77 -10.69
N ASN A 283 -1.51 -1.81 -10.53
CA ASN A 283 -1.45 -0.56 -11.29
C ASN A 283 -0.19 0.24 -10.95
N LEU A 284 0.21 0.31 -9.67
CA LEU A 284 1.43 1.00 -9.23
C LEU A 284 2.68 0.39 -9.88
N ILE A 285 2.83 -0.94 -9.86
CA ILE A 285 4.07 -1.58 -10.36
C ILE A 285 4.12 -1.73 -11.89
N THR A 286 2.99 -1.56 -12.59
CA THR A 286 2.93 -1.69 -14.06
C THR A 286 2.83 -0.35 -14.80
N THR A 287 2.16 0.63 -14.19
CA THR A 287 1.89 1.94 -14.81
C THR A 287 2.38 3.12 -13.99
N GLY A 288 2.82 2.88 -12.74
CA GLY A 288 3.40 3.93 -11.90
C GLY A 288 4.70 4.46 -12.50
N GLY A 289 4.80 5.78 -12.59
CA GLY A 289 6.06 6.43 -12.98
C GLY A 289 7.12 6.29 -11.89
N GLY A 290 8.39 6.18 -12.29
CA GLY A 290 9.53 6.15 -11.36
C GLY A 290 9.74 4.81 -10.64
N ILE A 291 9.15 3.72 -11.15
CA ILE A 291 9.28 2.38 -10.61
C ILE A 291 9.64 1.41 -11.74
N GLU A 292 10.57 0.51 -11.46
CA GLU A 292 10.78 -0.73 -12.21
C GLU A 292 10.40 -1.91 -11.32
N SER A 293 9.80 -2.96 -11.90
CA SER A 293 9.34 -4.09 -11.10
C SER A 293 9.56 -5.45 -11.78
N GLN A 294 9.70 -6.48 -10.95
CA GLN A 294 9.71 -7.89 -11.34
C GLN A 294 8.75 -8.65 -10.43
N GLN A 295 7.83 -9.41 -11.02
CA GLN A 295 6.82 -10.14 -10.27
C GLN A 295 6.53 -11.50 -10.93
N ASN A 296 6.34 -12.55 -10.13
CA ASN A 296 6.04 -13.90 -10.63
C ASN A 296 4.58 -14.35 -10.40
N CYS A 297 3.70 -13.40 -10.10
CA CYS A 297 2.30 -13.61 -9.75
C CYS A 297 1.46 -12.39 -10.14
N LEU A 298 0.14 -12.47 -9.98
CA LEU A 298 -0.79 -11.37 -10.26
C LEU A 298 -1.76 -11.24 -9.09
N LEU A 299 -1.84 -10.06 -8.48
CA LEU A 299 -2.80 -9.78 -7.41
C LEU A 299 -4.13 -9.38 -8.06
N LEU A 300 -5.15 -10.21 -7.90
CA LEU A 300 -6.44 -10.04 -8.56
C LEU A 300 -7.53 -9.65 -7.55
N SER A 301 -8.50 -8.86 -8.00
CA SER A 301 -9.72 -8.65 -7.20
C SER A 301 -10.52 -9.96 -7.14
N THR A 302 -10.99 -10.31 -5.94
CA THR A 302 -11.87 -11.48 -5.70
C THR A 302 -13.34 -11.13 -5.85
N ARG A 303 -13.66 -9.87 -6.17
CA ARG A 303 -14.96 -9.57 -6.75
C ARG A 303 -15.11 -10.52 -7.92
N LYS A 304 -16.10 -11.43 -7.86
CA LYS A 304 -16.68 -11.99 -9.08
C LYS A 304 -16.75 -10.81 -10.01
N SER A 305 -16.24 -10.95 -11.23
CA SER A 305 -16.65 -10.04 -12.26
C SER A 305 -18.18 -10.13 -12.28
N GLU A 306 -18.86 -9.26 -11.52
CA GLU A 306 -19.81 -8.39 -12.16
C GLU A 306 -19.05 -8.01 -13.42
N LYS A 307 -19.50 -8.57 -14.55
CA LYS A 307 -19.20 -7.98 -15.84
C LYS A 307 -19.09 -6.50 -15.54
N ILE A 308 -17.94 -5.91 -15.83
CA ILE A 308 -17.94 -4.47 -16.08
C ILE A 308 -19.04 -4.38 -17.12
N SER A 309 -20.26 -4.04 -16.69
CA SER A 309 -21.28 -3.59 -17.60
C SER A 309 -20.53 -2.43 -18.19
N GLU A 310 -20.12 -2.56 -19.45
CA GLU A 310 -19.69 -1.43 -20.22
C GLU A 310 -20.67 -0.34 -19.83
N SER A 311 -20.18 0.68 -19.14
CA SER A 311 -21.05 1.75 -18.69
C SER A 311 -21.63 2.32 -19.98
N GLY A 312 -22.93 2.07 -20.11
CA GLY A 312 -23.53 1.67 -21.36
C GLY A 312 -23.76 2.82 -22.29
N ILE A 313 -22.71 3.33 -22.92
CA ILE A 313 -22.87 4.30 -24.00
C ILE A 313 -22.54 3.65 -25.35
N ASN A 314 -23.52 3.71 -26.25
CA ASN A 314 -23.35 3.40 -27.67
C ASN A 314 -23.12 4.70 -28.42
N ILE A 315 -22.18 4.70 -29.36
CA ILE A 315 -21.86 5.88 -30.17
C ILE A 315 -22.06 5.54 -31.63
N TYR A 316 -23.00 6.19 -32.28
CA TYR A 316 -23.30 5.93 -33.68
C TYR A 316 -23.79 7.20 -34.41
N PRO A 317 -23.38 7.38 -35.68
CA PRO A 317 -22.33 6.62 -36.36
C PRO A 317 -20.94 6.89 -35.75
N ASN A 318 -20.05 5.90 -35.80
CA ASN A 318 -18.63 6.05 -35.45
C ASN A 318 -17.81 5.11 -36.33
N PRO A 319 -17.09 5.60 -37.36
CA PRO A 319 -16.78 7.01 -37.65
C PRO A 319 -17.97 7.88 -38.07
N PHE A 320 -17.84 9.21 -37.95
CA PHE A 320 -18.86 10.18 -38.40
C PHE A 320 -18.25 11.38 -39.13
N SER A 321 -19.02 12.01 -40.02
CA SER A 321 -18.59 13.18 -40.81
C SER A 321 -19.27 14.50 -40.47
N SER A 322 -20.48 14.47 -39.91
CA SER A 322 -21.26 15.67 -39.52
C SER A 322 -21.65 15.68 -38.04
N GLU A 323 -22.21 14.58 -37.54
CA GLU A 323 -22.57 14.40 -36.13
C GLU A 323 -22.57 12.91 -35.73
N THR A 324 -22.44 12.66 -34.43
CA THR A 324 -22.60 11.33 -33.82
C THR A 324 -23.50 11.40 -32.60
N THR A 325 -24.26 10.35 -32.33
CA THR A 325 -25.13 10.24 -31.16
C THR A 325 -24.44 9.41 -30.09
N VAL A 326 -24.36 9.95 -28.88
CA VAL A 326 -23.96 9.20 -27.68
C VAL A 326 -25.24 8.80 -26.94
N GLN A 327 -25.56 7.51 -26.95
CA GLN A 327 -26.74 6.95 -26.31
C GLN A 327 -26.36 6.18 -25.05
N ALA A 328 -26.76 6.68 -23.88
CA ALA A 328 -26.63 6.02 -22.60
C ALA A 328 -27.77 5.03 -22.32
N ASN A 329 -27.43 3.90 -21.71
CA ASN A 329 -28.36 2.86 -21.26
C ASN A 329 -29.16 3.30 -20.02
N ILE A 330 -28.70 4.34 -19.32
CA ILE A 330 -29.34 4.92 -18.13
C ILE A 330 -29.56 6.42 -18.39
N PRO A 331 -30.72 7.00 -18.02
CA PRO A 331 -30.96 8.43 -18.12
C PRO A 331 -29.93 9.24 -17.32
N MET A 332 -29.24 10.12 -18.02
CA MET A 332 -28.32 11.11 -17.47
C MET A 332 -29.12 12.22 -16.77
N LYS A 333 -28.56 12.74 -15.67
CA LYS A 333 -29.05 13.87 -14.89
C LYS A 333 -27.92 14.88 -14.75
N ASN A 334 -28.04 16.00 -15.46
CA ASN A 334 -27.04 17.07 -15.42
C ASN A 334 -25.62 16.62 -15.81
N ALA A 335 -25.51 15.72 -16.79
CA ALA A 335 -24.23 15.19 -17.22
C ALA A 335 -23.42 16.18 -18.07
N THR A 336 -22.11 15.92 -18.15
CA THR A 336 -21.13 16.66 -18.94
C THR A 336 -20.39 15.70 -19.86
N LEU A 337 -20.36 16.01 -21.16
CA LEU A 337 -19.56 15.29 -22.16
C LEU A 337 -18.37 16.15 -22.57
N THR A 338 -17.15 15.68 -22.37
CA THR A 338 -15.92 16.33 -22.86
C THR A 338 -15.31 15.54 -24.00
N VAL A 339 -14.70 16.23 -24.97
CA VAL A 339 -13.93 15.64 -26.06
C VAL A 339 -12.47 16.03 -25.90
N HIS A 340 -11.57 15.07 -26.04
CA HIS A 340 -10.14 15.23 -25.93
C HIS A 340 -9.43 14.78 -27.21
N ASN A 341 -8.35 15.46 -27.58
CA ASN A 341 -7.44 15.01 -28.63
C ASN A 341 -6.54 13.86 -28.13
N ASN A 342 -5.68 13.34 -29.01
CA ASN A 342 -4.70 12.29 -28.68
C ASN A 342 -3.63 12.70 -27.67
N LEU A 343 -3.44 14.01 -27.43
CA LEU A 343 -2.55 14.56 -26.39
C LEU A 343 -3.28 14.77 -25.05
N GLY A 344 -4.56 14.38 -24.94
CA GLY A 344 -5.37 14.53 -23.72
C GLY A 344 -5.94 15.93 -23.50
N GLN A 345 -5.67 16.89 -24.39
CA GLN A 345 -6.18 18.26 -24.28
C GLN A 345 -7.70 18.26 -24.55
N GLN A 346 -8.46 18.92 -23.67
CA GLN A 346 -9.90 19.12 -23.87
C GLN A 346 -10.13 20.12 -25.01
N ILE A 347 -10.84 19.70 -26.04
CA ILE A 347 -11.12 20.51 -27.24
C ILE A 347 -12.60 20.89 -27.37
N MET A 348 -13.50 20.20 -26.66
CA MET A 348 -14.93 20.49 -26.66
C MET A 348 -15.57 20.02 -25.36
N GLN A 349 -16.64 20.69 -24.94
CA GLN A 349 -17.44 20.34 -23.78
C GLN A 349 -18.92 20.65 -24.01
N LEU A 350 -19.79 19.72 -23.63
CA LEU A 350 -21.24 19.87 -23.56
C LEU A 350 -21.66 19.63 -22.10
N THR A 351 -22.43 20.55 -21.52
CA THR A 351 -22.93 20.46 -20.13
C THR A 351 -24.45 20.40 -20.11
N ASN A 352 -25.04 20.23 -18.92
CA ASN A 352 -26.50 20.20 -18.72
C ASN A 352 -27.19 19.12 -19.57
N ILE A 353 -26.58 17.94 -19.69
CA ILE A 353 -27.13 16.82 -20.47
C ILE A 353 -28.13 16.05 -19.60
N TYR A 354 -29.34 15.87 -20.10
CA TYR A 354 -30.41 15.11 -19.46
C TYR A 354 -30.98 14.05 -20.41
N GLY A 355 -31.52 12.97 -19.85
CA GLY A 355 -32.11 11.88 -20.63
C GLY A 355 -31.06 10.90 -21.15
N ASN A 356 -31.39 10.15 -22.21
CA ASN A 356 -30.58 8.98 -22.59
C ASN A 356 -29.68 9.24 -23.79
N THR A 357 -29.75 10.41 -24.42
CA THR A 357 -29.03 10.68 -25.67
C THR A 357 -28.49 12.09 -25.69
N VAL A 358 -27.28 12.25 -26.24
CA VAL A 358 -26.72 13.55 -26.60
C VAL A 358 -26.14 13.47 -28.01
N SER A 359 -26.45 14.46 -28.85
CA SER A 359 -25.85 14.60 -30.18
C SER A 359 -24.58 15.45 -30.09
N LEU A 360 -23.49 14.91 -30.62
CA LEU A 360 -22.19 15.56 -30.76
C LEU A 360 -21.98 15.95 -32.22
N LYS A 361 -22.08 17.24 -32.53
CA LYS A 361 -21.79 17.78 -33.86
C LYS A 361 -20.28 17.92 -34.06
N ARG A 362 -19.80 17.62 -35.27
CA ARG A 362 -18.38 17.76 -35.66
C ARG A 362 -17.85 19.16 -35.37
N GLY A 363 -18.60 20.20 -35.73
CA GLY A 363 -18.15 21.59 -35.56
C GLY A 363 -16.78 21.81 -36.22
N GLY A 364 -15.82 22.32 -35.45
CA GLY A 364 -14.44 22.55 -35.89
C GLY A 364 -13.47 21.38 -35.72
N LEU A 365 -13.95 20.17 -35.41
CA LEU A 365 -13.10 18.99 -35.27
C LEU A 365 -12.54 18.59 -36.64
N SER A 366 -11.21 18.51 -36.73
CA SER A 366 -10.52 17.95 -37.89
C SER A 366 -10.73 16.43 -37.97
N SER A 367 -10.53 15.84 -39.15
CA SER A 367 -10.56 14.39 -39.30
C SER A 367 -9.47 13.75 -38.43
N GLY A 368 -9.82 12.71 -37.68
CA GLY A 368 -8.89 12.09 -36.74
C GLY A 368 -9.53 11.36 -35.57
N LEU A 369 -8.67 10.94 -34.66
CA LEU A 369 -9.01 10.16 -33.47
C LEU A 369 -9.22 11.08 -32.27
N TYR A 370 -10.36 10.91 -31.59
CA TYR A 370 -10.68 11.62 -30.36
C TYR A 370 -11.21 10.68 -29.27
N PHE A 371 -11.17 11.15 -28.03
CA PHE A 371 -11.72 10.46 -26.87
C PHE A 371 -12.82 11.31 -26.26
N ILE A 372 -13.99 10.71 -26.05
CA ILE A 372 -15.06 11.37 -25.30
C ILE A 372 -15.13 10.82 -23.88
N ARG A 373 -15.45 11.70 -22.93
CA ARG A 373 -15.64 11.35 -21.52
C ARG A 373 -16.97 11.92 -21.05
N LEU A 374 -17.87 11.04 -20.62
CA LEU A 374 -19.16 11.40 -20.01
C LEU A 374 -19.02 11.38 -18.49
N LYS A 375 -19.46 12.45 -17.83
CA LYS A 375 -19.41 12.63 -16.38
C LYS A 375 -20.77 13.05 -15.82
N GLU A 376 -21.09 12.60 -14.62
CA GLU A 376 -22.26 13.02 -13.83
C GLU A 376 -21.83 13.10 -12.36
N ASP A 377 -22.13 14.20 -11.67
CA ASP A 377 -21.77 14.44 -10.26
C ASP A 377 -20.30 14.09 -9.93
N ASN A 378 -19.36 14.57 -10.75
CA ASN A 378 -17.91 14.29 -10.70
C ASN A 378 -17.48 12.83 -10.93
N LYS A 379 -18.42 11.89 -11.10
CA LYS A 379 -18.13 10.51 -11.50
C LYS A 379 -18.00 10.40 -13.01
N ILE A 380 -16.95 9.73 -13.49
CA ILE A 380 -16.85 9.37 -14.91
C ILE A 380 -17.83 8.22 -15.17
N LEU A 381 -18.86 8.50 -15.95
CA LEU A 381 -19.82 7.50 -16.39
C LEU A 381 -19.19 6.61 -17.46
N ALA A 382 -18.57 7.18 -18.51
CA ALA A 382 -17.96 6.40 -19.58
C ALA A 382 -16.83 7.17 -20.27
N THR A 383 -15.87 6.44 -20.85
CA THR A 383 -14.87 6.97 -21.78
C THR A 383 -14.84 6.10 -23.03
N LYS A 384 -14.99 6.69 -24.21
CA LYS A 384 -15.03 5.95 -25.49
C LYS A 384 -14.25 6.69 -26.57
N LYS A 385 -13.76 5.92 -27.54
CA LYS A 385 -13.09 6.40 -28.75
C LYS A 385 -14.12 6.81 -29.80
N ILE A 386 -13.91 7.96 -30.43
CA ILE A 386 -14.64 8.39 -31.63
C ILE A 386 -13.67 8.71 -32.77
N ILE A 387 -14.11 8.50 -34.00
CA ILE A 387 -13.35 8.79 -35.22
C ILE A 387 -14.16 9.82 -36.03
N VAL A 388 -13.55 10.97 -36.30
CA VAL A 388 -14.07 11.98 -37.23
C VAL A 388 -13.46 11.70 -38.60
N GLN A 389 -14.29 11.63 -39.63
CA GLN A 389 -13.87 11.48 -41.02
C GLN A 389 -14.51 12.57 -41.88
N ASP A 390 -14.03 12.74 -43.12
CA ASP A 390 -14.59 13.72 -44.05
C ASP A 390 -15.94 13.34 -44.64
#